data_AF-A0A7W7SM94-F1
#
_entry.id   AF-A0A7W7SM94-F1
#
_cell.length_a   1.000
_cell.length_b   1.000
_cell.length_c   1.000
_cell.angle_alpha   90.00
_cell.angle_beta   90.00
_cell.angle_gamma   90.00
#
_symmetry.space_group_name_H-M   'P 1'
#
loop_
_entity.id
_entity.type
_entity.pdbx_description
1 polymer ?
#
loop_
_entity_poly.entity_id
_entity_poly.type
_entity_poly.pdbx_seq_one_letter_code
_entity_poly.pdbx_strand_id
1 'polypeptide(L)'
;MQTAACPCYICTDTAPGRDEGIVATVREHGWCALRVGGGSAEFAYTVGLWHSFRRSEIVMFGLPGEGMQLWLNACVDLHASGDWPAEGEPFEGVIDGHVTQLRQVDESWREALFGSAHRFYRGWPVPVRQLVWPDRSGLWPWEPQATESSKTRQAFAWLPVDDHPAGGWPLVGEMPDFPFRCGPDADALTTRSILDSRLPIARLVYDEGCYDVLDERGYGADDLCLAYLGDLVKCHPMLGPLATLADGHTAFADGVVAPVSDSERQRSVQAWSTATS
;
A
#
# COMPACT_ATOMS: atom_id res chain seq x y z
N MET A 1 27.32 4.86 -17.41
CA MET A 1 26.24 5.39 -16.57
C MET A 1 26.60 5.13 -15.12
N GLN A 2 26.79 6.17 -14.30
CA GLN A 2 26.87 5.98 -12.86
C GLN A 2 25.49 5.53 -12.38
N THR A 3 25.40 4.32 -11.83
CA THR A 3 24.21 3.84 -11.12
C THR A 3 23.99 4.80 -9.95
N ALA A 4 22.86 5.52 -9.95
CA ALA A 4 22.51 6.40 -8.84
C ALA A 4 22.55 5.61 -7.51
N ALA A 5 23.18 6.20 -6.50
CA ALA A 5 23.23 5.61 -5.16
C ALA A 5 21.79 5.37 -4.67
N CYS A 6 21.53 4.21 -4.06
CA CYS A 6 20.20 3.92 -3.52
C CYS A 6 20.02 4.70 -2.21
N PRO A 7 18.99 5.56 -2.07
CA PRO A 7 18.79 6.35 -0.88
C PRO A 7 17.97 5.63 0.20
N CYS A 8 17.70 4.33 0.07
CA CYS A 8 16.80 3.63 0.98
C CYS A 8 17.34 3.49 2.42
N TYR A 9 16.45 3.19 3.37
CA TYR A 9 16.80 2.94 4.78
C TYR A 9 18.02 2.02 4.97
N ILE A 10 18.12 0.95 4.18
CA ILE A 10 19.22 -0.02 4.27
C ILE A 10 20.56 0.60 3.85
N CYS A 11 20.57 1.35 2.75
CA CYS A 11 21.80 1.93 2.21
C CYS A 11 22.27 3.17 2.99
N THR A 12 21.36 3.89 3.63
CA THR A 12 21.67 5.09 4.43
C THR A 12 21.82 4.81 5.92
N ASP A 13 21.67 3.56 6.35
CA ASP A 13 21.71 3.11 7.76
C ASP A 13 20.85 3.98 8.68
N THR A 14 19.66 4.34 8.20
CA THR A 14 18.71 5.20 8.93
C THR A 14 17.71 4.32 9.67
N ALA A 15 17.38 4.68 10.92
CA ALA A 15 16.41 3.95 11.71
C ALA A 15 15.05 3.89 10.98
N PRO A 16 14.48 2.69 10.77
CA PRO A 16 13.27 2.53 9.96
C PRO A 16 11.96 2.77 10.71
N GLY A 17 12.00 2.85 12.05
CA GLY A 17 10.81 3.05 12.88
C GLY A 17 9.74 2.00 12.59
N ARG A 18 8.55 2.44 12.18
CA ARG A 18 7.42 1.55 11.83
C ARG A 18 7.64 0.69 10.59
N ASP A 19 8.57 1.08 9.72
CA ASP A 19 8.93 0.30 8.53
C ASP A 19 9.98 -0.78 8.84
N GLU A 20 10.27 -1.07 10.13
CA GLU A 20 11.25 -2.09 10.55
C GLU A 20 10.94 -3.47 9.99
N GLY A 21 9.67 -3.89 10.01
CA GLY A 21 9.24 -5.17 9.42
C GLY A 21 9.53 -5.24 7.92
N ILE A 22 9.21 -4.17 7.18
CA ILE A 22 9.51 -4.05 5.75
C ILE A 22 11.01 -4.16 5.51
N VAL A 23 11.81 -3.40 6.26
CA VAL A 23 13.28 -3.40 6.13
C VAL A 23 13.87 -4.76 6.46
N ALA A 24 13.38 -5.45 7.49
CA ALA A 24 13.81 -6.80 7.85
C ALA A 24 13.53 -7.79 6.72
N THR A 25 12.30 -7.81 6.20
CA THR A 25 11.89 -8.69 5.08
C THR A 25 12.71 -8.41 3.82
N VAL A 26 12.97 -7.14 3.49
CA VAL A 26 13.83 -6.77 2.35
C VAL A 26 15.27 -7.22 2.57
N ARG A 27 15.83 -7.13 3.77
CA ARG A 27 17.18 -7.63 4.07
C ARG A 27 17.28 -9.15 3.92
N GLU A 28 16.22 -9.87 4.31
CA GLU A 28 16.20 -11.33 4.28
C GLU A 28 15.96 -11.90 2.88
N HIS A 29 14.98 -11.34 2.15
CA HIS A 29 14.51 -11.91 0.89
C HIS A 29 14.86 -11.06 -0.35
N GLY A 30 15.21 -9.79 -0.15
CA GLY A 30 15.46 -8.83 -1.22
C GLY A 30 14.24 -7.97 -1.60
N TRP A 31 13.04 -8.34 -1.18
CA TRP A 31 11.83 -7.53 -1.33
C TRP A 31 10.81 -7.88 -0.24
N CYS A 32 9.80 -7.03 -0.09
CA CYS A 32 8.63 -7.25 0.75
C CYS A 32 7.37 -7.00 -0.09
N ALA A 33 6.41 -7.92 -0.10
CA ALA A 33 5.12 -7.74 -0.78
C ALA A 33 4.08 -7.25 0.23
N LEU A 34 3.67 -6.00 0.11
CA LEU A 34 2.72 -5.34 1.00
C LEU A 34 1.30 -5.42 0.46
N ARG A 35 0.32 -5.52 1.37
CA ARG A 35 -1.10 -5.43 1.07
C ARG A 35 -1.68 -4.18 1.73
N VAL A 36 -2.43 -3.39 0.97
CA VAL A 36 -3.03 -2.13 1.44
C VAL A 36 -4.50 -2.06 1.04
N GLY A 37 -5.32 -1.48 1.92
CA GLY A 37 -6.74 -1.25 1.70
C GLY A 37 -7.61 -2.41 2.18
N GLY A 38 -8.88 -2.42 1.77
CA GLY A 38 -9.86 -3.46 2.13
C GLY A 38 -11.06 -3.49 1.20
N GLY A 39 -11.74 -4.64 1.12
CA GLY A 39 -12.90 -4.82 0.26
C GLY A 39 -12.55 -4.74 -1.22
N SER A 40 -13.18 -3.82 -1.97
CA SER A 40 -13.04 -3.71 -3.43
C SER A 40 -11.83 -2.91 -3.92
N ALA A 41 -11.16 -2.17 -3.02
CA ALA A 41 -10.00 -1.32 -3.34
C ALA A 41 -8.68 -1.87 -2.75
N GLU A 42 -8.64 -3.17 -2.43
CA GLU A 42 -7.44 -3.84 -1.96
C GLU A 42 -6.46 -4.08 -3.11
N PHE A 43 -5.19 -3.73 -2.88
CA PHE A 43 -4.07 -3.98 -3.80
C PHE A 43 -2.87 -4.50 -3.03
N ALA A 44 -1.90 -5.03 -3.78
CA ALA A 44 -0.60 -5.37 -3.23
C ALA A 44 0.51 -4.78 -4.10
N TYR A 45 1.64 -4.45 -3.48
CA TYR A 45 2.82 -3.99 -4.20
C TYR A 45 4.10 -4.42 -3.49
N THR A 46 5.20 -4.40 -4.23
CA THR A 46 6.52 -4.74 -3.72
C THR A 46 7.27 -3.51 -3.24
N VAL A 47 8.12 -3.71 -2.24
CA VAL A 47 9.11 -2.74 -1.76
C VAL A 47 10.45 -3.46 -1.69
N GLY A 48 11.50 -2.86 -2.26
CA GLY A 48 12.88 -3.35 -2.17
C GLY A 48 13.47 -3.85 -3.48
N LEU A 49 12.68 -3.98 -4.56
CA LEU A 49 13.20 -4.47 -5.85
C LEU A 49 14.23 -3.52 -6.45
N TRP A 50 14.06 -2.22 -6.28
CA TRP A 50 15.06 -1.25 -6.72
C TRP A 50 16.35 -1.37 -5.90
N HIS A 51 16.24 -1.59 -4.59
CA HIS A 51 17.39 -1.81 -3.70
C HIS A 51 18.19 -3.05 -4.12
N SER A 52 17.52 -4.20 -4.26
CA SER A 52 18.16 -5.51 -4.41
C SER A 52 18.52 -5.87 -5.84
N PHE A 53 17.67 -5.51 -6.81
CA PHE A 53 17.80 -5.95 -8.20
C PHE A 53 17.93 -4.80 -9.21
N ARG A 54 17.76 -3.54 -8.78
CA ARG A 54 17.69 -2.36 -9.65
C ARG A 54 16.57 -2.47 -10.70
N ARG A 55 15.44 -3.04 -10.26
CA ARG A 55 14.22 -3.20 -11.06
C ARG A 55 13.11 -2.34 -10.48
N SER A 56 12.10 -2.06 -11.30
CA SER A 56 10.90 -1.37 -10.84
C SER A 56 10.21 -2.17 -9.75
N GLU A 57 9.60 -1.48 -8.80
CA GLU A 57 8.60 -2.12 -7.96
C GLU A 57 7.43 -2.61 -8.84
N ILE A 58 6.73 -3.63 -8.38
CA ILE A 58 5.55 -4.20 -9.04
C ILE A 58 4.33 -3.98 -8.15
N VAL A 59 3.22 -3.56 -8.75
CA VAL A 59 1.89 -3.47 -8.13
C VAL A 59 0.90 -4.41 -8.83
N MET A 60 -0.04 -4.97 -8.06
CA MET A 60 -1.14 -5.76 -8.57
C MET A 60 -2.46 -5.29 -7.93
N PHE A 61 -3.52 -5.20 -8.73
CA PHE A 61 -4.82 -4.70 -8.33
C PHE A 61 -5.91 -5.75 -8.53
N GLY A 62 -6.92 -5.75 -7.67
CA GLY A 62 -8.25 -6.24 -8.03
C GLY A 62 -8.56 -7.70 -7.78
N LEU A 63 -7.57 -8.49 -7.40
CA LEU A 63 -7.76 -9.85 -6.90
C LEU A 63 -7.69 -9.86 -5.36
N PRO A 64 -8.09 -10.96 -4.69
CA PRO A 64 -7.95 -11.03 -3.23
C PRO A 64 -6.49 -10.85 -2.79
N GLY A 65 -6.27 -10.06 -1.73
CA GLY A 65 -4.95 -9.64 -1.27
C GLY A 65 -3.92 -10.75 -1.05
N GLU A 66 -4.32 -11.85 -0.40
CA GLU A 66 -3.41 -13.00 -0.18
C GLU A 66 -2.93 -13.61 -1.50
N GLY A 67 -3.81 -13.68 -2.50
CA GLY A 67 -3.42 -14.10 -3.84
C GLY A 67 -2.44 -13.12 -4.48
N MET A 68 -2.71 -11.81 -4.37
CA MET A 68 -1.85 -10.79 -4.97
C MET A 68 -0.42 -10.80 -4.43
N GLN A 69 -0.23 -10.96 -3.11
CA GLN A 69 1.12 -11.09 -2.55
C GLN A 69 1.84 -12.35 -3.10
N LEU A 70 1.14 -13.49 -3.20
CA LEU A 70 1.69 -14.72 -3.77
C LEU A 70 2.09 -14.56 -5.24
N TRP A 71 1.25 -13.91 -6.06
CA TRP A 71 1.54 -13.67 -7.47
C TRP A 71 2.67 -12.66 -7.67
N LEU A 72 2.76 -11.63 -6.84
CA LEU A 72 3.90 -10.72 -6.85
C LEU A 72 5.20 -11.44 -6.51
N ASN A 73 5.21 -12.29 -5.49
CA ASN A 73 6.37 -13.11 -5.15
C ASN A 73 6.75 -14.04 -6.31
N ALA A 74 5.79 -14.74 -6.91
CA ALA A 74 6.03 -15.59 -8.07
C ALA A 74 6.62 -14.81 -9.27
N CYS A 75 6.14 -13.59 -9.52
CA CYS A 75 6.67 -12.72 -10.57
C CYS A 75 8.13 -12.33 -10.29
N VAL A 76 8.45 -11.97 -9.04
CA VAL A 76 9.84 -11.65 -8.66
C VAL A 76 10.72 -12.89 -8.77
N ASP A 77 10.31 -14.03 -8.24
CA ASP A 77 11.07 -15.29 -8.30
C ASP A 77 11.39 -15.71 -9.75
N LEU A 78 10.42 -15.54 -10.66
CA LEU A 78 10.58 -15.86 -12.07
C LEU A 78 11.65 -15.00 -12.77
N HIS A 79 11.80 -13.73 -12.38
CA HIS A 79 12.61 -12.75 -13.10
C HIS A 79 13.83 -12.22 -12.32
N ALA A 80 13.96 -12.48 -11.02
CA ALA A 80 15.04 -11.95 -10.18
C ALA A 80 16.43 -12.40 -10.65
N SER A 81 16.53 -13.61 -11.20
CA SER A 81 17.79 -14.18 -11.72
C SER A 81 18.01 -13.99 -13.22
N GLY A 82 17.06 -13.36 -13.92
CA GLY A 82 17.05 -13.29 -15.39
C GLY A 82 16.58 -11.95 -15.94
N ASP A 83 16.09 -12.01 -17.18
CA ASP A 83 15.53 -10.84 -17.85
C ASP A 83 14.08 -10.60 -17.41
N TRP A 84 13.74 -9.33 -17.36
CA TRP A 84 12.40 -8.86 -17.04
C TRP A 84 11.63 -8.60 -18.33
N PRO A 85 10.33 -8.94 -18.41
CA PRO A 85 9.52 -8.70 -19.61
C PRO A 85 9.53 -7.23 -20.02
N ALA A 86 9.59 -6.96 -21.32
CA ALA A 86 9.41 -5.63 -21.86
C ALA A 86 7.98 -5.10 -21.58
N GLU A 87 7.75 -3.81 -21.81
CA GLU A 87 6.42 -3.24 -21.60
C GLU A 87 5.38 -3.85 -22.55
N GLY A 88 4.32 -4.39 -21.97
CA GLY A 88 3.26 -5.09 -22.71
C GLY A 88 3.66 -6.46 -23.27
N GLU A 89 4.86 -6.97 -22.96
CA GLU A 89 5.26 -8.32 -23.36
C GLU A 89 4.50 -9.35 -22.50
N PRO A 90 3.69 -10.26 -23.10
CA PRO A 90 3.02 -11.32 -22.35
C PRO A 90 4.00 -12.40 -21.89
N PHE A 91 3.79 -12.91 -20.68
CA PHE A 91 4.58 -14.00 -20.09
C PHE A 91 3.70 -14.90 -19.21
N GLU A 92 4.12 -16.15 -19.03
CA GLU A 92 3.44 -17.16 -18.20
C GLU A 92 4.16 -17.38 -16.87
N GLY A 93 3.58 -18.17 -15.97
CA GLY A 93 4.24 -18.66 -14.76
C GLY A 93 3.95 -17.87 -13.48
N VAL A 94 3.21 -16.76 -13.57
CA VAL A 94 2.74 -16.02 -12.39
C VAL A 94 1.38 -16.53 -11.92
N ILE A 95 0.37 -16.50 -12.79
CA ILE A 95 -0.96 -17.04 -12.51
C ILE A 95 -1.11 -18.35 -13.28
N ASP A 96 -1.41 -19.44 -12.57
CA ASP A 96 -1.55 -20.76 -13.20
C ASP A 96 -2.60 -20.74 -14.32
N GLY A 97 -2.22 -21.23 -15.50
CA GLY A 97 -3.07 -21.25 -16.70
C GLY A 97 -3.35 -19.90 -17.36
N HIS A 98 -2.73 -18.80 -16.91
CA HIS A 98 -2.96 -17.47 -17.47
C HIS A 98 -1.66 -16.71 -17.79
N VAL A 99 -1.65 -16.04 -18.94
CA VAL A 99 -0.60 -15.07 -19.28
C VAL A 99 -0.78 -13.77 -18.50
N THR A 100 0.31 -13.12 -18.13
CA THR A 100 0.35 -11.81 -17.48
C THR A 100 1.21 -10.83 -18.27
N GLN A 101 1.07 -9.52 -17.98
CA GLN A 101 1.87 -8.47 -18.62
C GLN A 101 2.31 -7.42 -17.60
N LEU A 102 3.48 -6.81 -17.83
CA LEU A 102 3.93 -5.64 -17.07
C LEU A 102 3.69 -4.37 -17.86
N ARG A 103 3.01 -3.39 -17.26
CA ARG A 103 2.78 -2.05 -17.83
C ARG A 103 3.32 -0.97 -16.92
N GLN A 104 3.86 0.11 -17.48
CA GLN A 104 4.39 1.20 -16.67
C GLN A 104 3.25 1.88 -15.90
N VAL A 105 3.43 2.10 -14.59
CA VAL A 105 2.50 2.90 -13.80
C VAL A 105 2.81 4.38 -14.04
N ASP A 106 1.76 5.16 -14.27
CA ASP A 106 1.84 6.61 -14.43
C ASP A 106 2.23 7.28 -13.11
N GLU A 107 2.99 8.37 -13.19
CA GLU A 107 3.61 8.99 -12.02
C GLU A 107 2.59 9.63 -11.07
N SER A 108 1.41 10.00 -11.58
CA SER A 108 0.31 10.57 -10.78
C SER A 108 -0.21 9.61 -9.69
N TRP A 109 0.03 8.30 -9.82
CA TRP A 109 -0.38 7.30 -8.82
C TRP A 109 0.58 7.19 -7.63
N ARG A 110 1.79 7.75 -7.73
CA ARG A 110 2.89 7.41 -6.81
C ARG A 110 2.66 7.86 -5.39
N GLU A 111 2.30 9.13 -5.22
CA GLU A 111 2.06 9.72 -3.91
C GLU A 111 0.85 9.08 -3.23
N ALA A 112 -0.12 8.65 -4.04
CA ALA A 112 -1.35 8.06 -3.53
C ALA A 112 -1.15 6.61 -3.08
N LEU A 113 -0.54 5.74 -3.91
CA LEU A 113 -0.59 4.30 -3.66
C LEU A 113 0.59 3.73 -2.86
N PHE A 114 1.76 4.36 -2.91
CA PHE A 114 3.02 3.70 -2.54
C PHE A 114 3.68 4.35 -1.32
N GLY A 115 2.89 4.71 -0.31
CA GLY A 115 3.37 5.40 0.90
C GLY A 115 4.53 4.68 1.59
N SER A 116 4.43 3.37 1.77
CA SER A 116 5.51 2.58 2.39
C SER A 116 6.76 2.48 1.52
N ALA A 117 6.62 2.37 0.19
CA ALA A 117 7.78 2.45 -0.72
C ALA A 117 8.42 3.84 -0.69
N HIS A 118 7.61 4.90 -0.69
CA HIS A 118 8.07 6.28 -0.61
C HIS A 118 8.90 6.51 0.65
N ARG A 119 8.43 6.04 1.83
CA ARG A 119 9.22 6.10 3.07
C ARG A 119 10.49 5.26 2.98
N PHE A 120 10.39 4.01 2.52
CA PHE A 120 11.53 3.11 2.37
C PHE A 120 12.65 3.72 1.52
N TYR A 121 12.29 4.36 0.41
CA TYR A 121 13.20 5.03 -0.51
C TYR A 121 13.47 6.51 -0.20
N ARG A 122 13.07 7.00 0.98
CA ARG A 122 13.35 8.38 1.45
C ARG A 122 12.84 9.46 0.48
N GLY A 123 11.68 9.21 -0.10
CA GLY A 123 11.02 10.08 -1.08
C GLY A 123 11.57 9.99 -2.50
N TRP A 124 12.55 9.12 -2.76
CA TRP A 124 13.06 8.91 -4.12
C TRP A 124 12.01 8.23 -5.00
N PRO A 125 11.73 8.74 -6.21
CA PRO A 125 10.67 8.24 -7.08
C PRO A 125 11.11 6.95 -7.81
N VAL A 126 11.10 5.82 -7.10
CA VAL A 126 11.40 4.51 -7.70
C VAL A 126 10.35 4.14 -8.75
N PRO A 127 10.72 3.65 -9.95
CA PRO A 127 9.74 3.27 -10.95
C PRO A 127 8.86 2.11 -10.47
N VAL A 128 7.58 2.12 -10.86
CA VAL A 128 6.62 1.06 -10.54
C VAL A 128 5.98 0.54 -11.83
N ARG A 129 5.75 -0.76 -11.93
CA ARG A 129 5.02 -1.41 -13.04
C ARG A 129 3.83 -2.20 -12.50
N GLN A 130 2.73 -2.16 -13.21
CA GLN A 130 1.55 -2.95 -12.89
C GLN A 130 1.68 -4.34 -13.51
N LEU A 131 1.47 -5.38 -12.69
CA LEU A 131 1.19 -6.74 -13.15
C LEU A 131 -0.28 -6.86 -13.52
N VAL A 132 -0.53 -6.91 -14.83
CA VAL A 132 -1.87 -7.00 -15.44
C VAL A 132 -2.26 -8.46 -15.61
N TRP A 133 -3.50 -8.78 -15.26
CA TRP A 133 -4.09 -10.11 -15.41
C TRP A 133 -5.31 -10.08 -16.34
N PRO A 134 -5.49 -11.11 -17.19
CA PRO A 134 -6.65 -11.25 -18.09
C PRO A 134 -7.83 -11.90 -17.37
N ASP A 135 -9.01 -11.90 -18.00
CA ASP A 135 -10.13 -12.70 -17.50
C ASP A 135 -9.91 -14.22 -17.66
N ARG A 136 -10.89 -15.01 -17.21
CA ARG A 136 -10.83 -16.49 -17.27
C ARG A 136 -10.72 -17.05 -18.70
N SER A 137 -11.08 -16.27 -19.71
CA SER A 137 -10.97 -16.63 -21.13
C SER A 137 -9.65 -16.17 -21.75
N GLY A 138 -8.77 -15.54 -20.97
CA GLY A 138 -7.50 -14.98 -21.45
C GLY A 138 -7.63 -13.62 -22.13
N LEU A 139 -8.77 -12.94 -21.99
CA LEU A 139 -8.97 -11.61 -22.58
C LEU A 139 -8.49 -10.52 -21.62
N TRP A 140 -7.70 -9.59 -22.15
CA TRP A 140 -7.19 -8.44 -21.42
C TRP A 140 -8.32 -7.46 -21.05
N PRO A 141 -8.17 -6.67 -19.98
CA PRO A 141 -9.23 -5.79 -19.51
C PRO A 141 -9.56 -4.64 -20.47
N TRP A 142 -8.72 -4.35 -21.47
CA TRP A 142 -9.04 -3.38 -22.53
C TRP A 142 -9.73 -4.00 -23.75
N GLU A 143 -9.88 -5.33 -23.80
CA GLU A 143 -10.57 -5.98 -24.91
C GLU A 143 -12.09 -5.85 -24.75
N PRO A 144 -12.82 -5.50 -25.83
CA PRO A 144 -14.27 -5.29 -25.76
C PRO A 144 -15.04 -6.48 -25.19
N GLN A 145 -14.58 -7.70 -25.48
CA GLN A 145 -15.21 -8.97 -25.10
C GLN A 145 -14.82 -9.44 -23.69
N ALA A 146 -13.88 -8.78 -23.01
CA ALA A 146 -13.48 -9.16 -21.67
C ALA A 146 -14.63 -9.01 -20.67
N THR A 147 -14.62 -9.83 -19.62
CA THR A 147 -15.65 -9.75 -18.57
C THR A 147 -15.69 -8.37 -17.90
N GLU A 148 -16.88 -7.89 -17.52
CA GLU A 148 -17.01 -6.63 -16.75
C GLU A 148 -16.21 -6.66 -15.44
N SER A 149 -16.09 -7.84 -14.83
CA SER A 149 -15.26 -8.03 -13.64
C SER A 149 -13.78 -7.71 -13.90
N SER A 150 -13.17 -8.19 -14.99
CA SER A 150 -11.75 -7.89 -15.27
C SER A 150 -11.53 -6.43 -15.66
N LYS A 151 -12.53 -5.82 -16.34
CA LYS A 151 -12.51 -4.40 -16.73
C LYS A 151 -12.57 -3.43 -15.56
N THR A 152 -13.27 -3.81 -14.49
CA THR A 152 -13.59 -2.89 -13.37
C THR A 152 -12.81 -3.18 -12.10
N ARG A 153 -12.36 -4.44 -11.90
CA ARG A 153 -11.70 -4.84 -10.67
C ARG A 153 -10.24 -4.44 -10.60
N GLN A 154 -9.54 -4.18 -11.70
CA GLN A 154 -8.14 -3.72 -11.66
C GLN A 154 -8.07 -2.26 -12.10
N ALA A 155 -7.25 -1.46 -11.42
CA ALA A 155 -6.94 -0.12 -11.88
C ALA A 155 -6.17 -0.22 -13.19
N PHE A 156 -6.37 0.75 -14.09
CA PHE A 156 -5.52 0.96 -15.26
C PHE A 156 -4.47 2.00 -14.89
N ALA A 157 -3.53 1.60 -14.03
CA ALA A 157 -2.56 2.52 -13.45
C ALA A 157 -1.53 3.05 -14.48
N TRP A 158 -1.57 2.57 -15.72
CA TRP A 158 -0.84 3.14 -16.86
C TRP A 158 -1.51 4.37 -17.48
N LEU A 159 -2.71 4.76 -17.01
CA LEU A 159 -3.35 6.02 -17.33
C LEU A 159 -3.08 7.02 -16.20
N PRO A 160 -2.96 8.33 -16.47
CA PRO A 160 -3.00 9.34 -15.43
C PRO A 160 -4.23 9.19 -14.54
N VAL A 161 -4.12 9.52 -13.25
CA VAL A 161 -5.24 9.43 -12.28
C VAL A 161 -6.48 10.17 -12.80
N ASP A 162 -6.31 11.38 -13.33
CA ASP A 162 -7.41 12.21 -13.85
C ASP A 162 -8.09 11.62 -15.11
N ASP A 163 -7.37 10.79 -15.86
CA ASP A 163 -7.86 10.13 -17.07
C ASP A 163 -8.41 8.71 -16.76
N HIS A 164 -8.25 8.23 -15.53
CA HIS A 164 -8.72 6.91 -15.14
C HIS A 164 -10.26 6.85 -15.15
N PRO A 165 -10.88 5.82 -15.74
CA PRO A 165 -12.33 5.70 -15.77
C PRO A 165 -12.94 5.77 -14.37
N ALA A 166 -13.98 6.59 -14.21
CA ALA A 166 -14.77 6.63 -12.97
C ALA A 166 -15.38 5.25 -12.69
N GLY A 167 -15.08 4.63 -11.54
CA GLY A 167 -15.49 3.26 -11.26
C GLY A 167 -14.76 2.57 -10.11
N GLY A 168 -14.60 1.24 -10.22
CA GLY A 168 -14.25 0.28 -9.15
C GLY A 168 -12.91 0.46 -8.41
N TRP A 169 -12.09 1.42 -8.82
CA TRP A 169 -10.89 1.86 -8.11
C TRP A 169 -11.04 3.31 -7.68
N PRO A 170 -11.45 3.56 -6.44
CA PRO A 170 -11.35 4.87 -5.87
C PRO A 170 -9.92 5.01 -5.36
N LEU A 171 -9.05 5.70 -6.09
CA LEU A 171 -8.15 6.56 -5.32
C LEU A 171 -9.06 7.48 -4.50
N VAL A 172 -8.73 7.71 -3.23
CA VAL A 172 -9.41 8.82 -2.55
C VAL A 172 -9.09 10.10 -3.33
N GLY A 173 -7.90 10.16 -3.93
CA GLY A 173 -7.51 11.16 -4.92
C GLY A 173 -7.49 12.52 -4.24
N GLU A 174 -8.06 13.53 -4.89
CA GLU A 174 -8.39 14.75 -4.19
C GLU A 174 -9.68 14.54 -3.39
N MET A 175 -9.59 14.64 -2.06
CA MET A 175 -10.75 14.80 -1.21
C MET A 175 -10.83 16.26 -0.75
N PRO A 176 -11.73 17.08 -1.34
CA PRO A 176 -11.96 18.43 -0.89
C PRO A 176 -12.26 18.44 0.62
N ASP A 177 -11.63 19.35 1.34
CA ASP A 177 -11.74 19.48 2.79
C ASP A 177 -11.18 18.28 3.61
N PHE A 178 -10.22 17.51 3.05
CA PHE A 178 -9.50 16.50 3.83
C PHE A 178 -8.80 17.15 5.04
N PRO A 179 -9.07 16.70 6.28
CA PRO A 179 -8.71 17.47 7.46
C PRO A 179 -7.26 17.26 7.91
N PHE A 180 -6.57 16.23 7.41
CA PHE A 180 -5.21 15.88 7.82
C PHE A 180 -4.13 16.56 6.99
N ARG A 181 -2.91 16.60 7.54
CA ARG A 181 -1.75 17.25 6.92
C ARG A 181 -1.17 16.49 5.73
N CYS A 182 -1.47 15.20 5.63
CA CYS A 182 -1.06 14.33 4.52
C CYS A 182 -2.13 14.30 3.43
N GLY A 183 -1.84 13.64 2.31
CA GLY A 183 -2.89 13.27 1.36
C GLY A 183 -3.84 12.22 1.95
N PRO A 184 -5.07 12.08 1.43
CA PRO A 184 -6.03 11.10 1.90
C PRO A 184 -5.59 9.65 1.66
N ASP A 185 -4.68 9.43 0.71
CA ASP A 185 -4.14 8.11 0.43
C ASP A 185 -2.90 7.77 1.30
N ALA A 186 -2.68 8.50 2.39
CA ALA A 186 -1.65 8.13 3.36
C ALA A 186 -1.99 6.80 4.07
N ASP A 187 -1.00 5.92 4.19
CA ASP A 187 -1.10 4.67 4.96
C ASP A 187 -1.42 4.97 6.43
N ALA A 188 -2.45 4.32 6.96
CA ALA A 188 -2.79 4.28 8.37
C ALA A 188 -2.93 2.83 8.84
N LEU A 189 -2.42 2.54 10.04
CA LEU A 189 -2.70 1.28 10.72
C LEU A 189 -4.10 1.35 11.33
N THR A 190 -4.90 0.33 11.11
CA THR A 190 -6.27 0.24 11.63
C THR A 190 -6.69 -1.21 11.83
N THR A 191 -7.95 -1.44 12.21
CA THR A 191 -8.55 -2.78 12.26
C THR A 191 -9.57 -2.97 11.15
N ARG A 192 -9.72 -4.21 10.66
CA ARG A 192 -10.82 -4.56 9.74
C ARG A 192 -12.18 -4.24 10.36
N SER A 193 -12.33 -4.42 11.66
CA SER A 193 -13.53 -4.06 12.40
C SER A 193 -13.88 -2.57 12.30
N ILE A 194 -12.91 -1.66 12.29
CA ILE A 194 -13.17 -0.22 12.03
C ILE A 194 -13.56 0.01 10.57
N LEU A 195 -12.82 -0.57 9.61
CA LEU A 195 -13.10 -0.39 8.18
C LEU A 195 -14.51 -0.88 7.81
N ASP A 196 -14.92 -2.01 8.38
CA ASP A 196 -16.25 -2.59 8.19
C ASP A 196 -17.34 -1.89 9.02
N SER A 197 -17.00 -0.83 9.77
CA SER A 197 -17.89 -0.11 10.68
C SER A 197 -18.55 -1.01 11.76
N ARG A 198 -17.88 -2.09 12.15
CA ARG A 198 -18.32 -3.04 13.18
C ARG A 198 -17.99 -2.59 14.60
N LEU A 199 -16.87 -1.88 14.78
CA LEU A 199 -16.45 -1.31 16.07
C LEU A 199 -16.16 0.19 15.93
N PRO A 200 -16.41 0.99 16.97
CA PRO A 200 -16.12 2.41 16.95
C PRO A 200 -14.63 2.68 17.12
N ILE A 201 -14.19 3.86 16.66
CA ILE A 201 -12.85 4.38 16.93
C ILE A 201 -12.75 4.74 18.41
N ALA A 202 -11.77 4.18 19.10
CA ALA A 202 -11.48 4.48 20.51
C ALA A 202 -10.35 5.50 20.65
N ARG A 203 -9.39 5.52 19.71
CA ARG A 203 -8.30 6.51 19.70
C ARG A 203 -7.65 6.69 18.32
N LEU A 204 -7.09 7.87 18.11
CA LEU A 204 -6.19 8.23 17.02
C LEU A 204 -4.79 8.49 17.60
N VAL A 205 -3.78 7.84 17.07
CA VAL A 205 -2.36 8.10 17.38
C VAL A 205 -1.75 8.80 16.17
N TYR A 206 -1.04 9.91 16.39
CA TYR A 206 -0.22 10.54 15.36
C TYR A 206 1.20 10.70 15.89
N ASP A 207 2.14 10.01 15.24
CA ASP A 207 3.52 9.99 15.69
C ASP A 207 4.48 9.63 14.54
N GLU A 208 5.62 10.33 14.47
CA GLU A 208 6.63 10.22 13.40
C GLU A 208 6.02 10.23 11.99
N GLY A 209 4.95 11.01 11.79
CA GLY A 209 4.29 11.14 10.49
C GLY A 209 3.34 9.99 10.11
N CYS A 210 3.13 9.01 10.98
CA CYS A 210 2.21 7.90 10.77
C CYS A 210 0.95 8.02 11.63
N TYR A 211 -0.16 7.47 11.14
CA TYR A 211 -1.44 7.46 11.84
C TYR A 211 -1.84 6.03 12.22
N ASP A 212 -2.20 5.83 13.49
CA ASP A 212 -2.84 4.60 13.95
C ASP A 212 -4.27 4.94 14.41
N VAL A 213 -5.28 4.34 13.76
CA VAL A 213 -6.70 4.51 14.07
C VAL A 213 -7.20 3.22 14.71
N LEU A 214 -7.45 3.24 16.03
CA LEU A 214 -7.63 2.02 16.80
C LEU A 214 -8.97 1.98 17.53
N ASP A 215 -9.56 0.80 17.59
CA ASP A 215 -10.71 0.51 18.45
C ASP A 215 -10.25 0.18 19.88
N GLU A 216 -11.19 -0.18 20.75
CA GLU A 216 -10.92 -0.44 22.17
C GLU A 216 -9.87 -1.53 22.43
N ARG A 217 -9.70 -2.47 21.49
CA ARG A 217 -8.72 -3.55 21.57
C ARG A 217 -7.29 -3.03 21.36
N GLY A 218 -7.15 -1.87 20.71
CA GLY A 218 -5.84 -1.26 20.44
C GLY A 218 -4.94 -2.15 19.58
N TYR A 219 -3.64 -2.13 19.88
CA TYR A 219 -2.64 -2.98 19.20
C TYR A 219 -2.79 -4.48 19.51
N GLY A 220 -3.70 -4.87 20.40
CA GLY A 220 -4.01 -6.28 20.68
C GLY A 220 -5.07 -6.87 19.77
N ALA A 221 -5.60 -6.11 18.81
CA ALA A 221 -6.57 -6.59 17.84
C ALA A 221 -5.96 -7.69 16.95
N ASP A 222 -6.75 -8.71 16.64
CA ASP A 222 -6.40 -9.86 15.80
C ASP A 222 -6.64 -9.60 14.31
N ASP A 223 -7.20 -8.44 13.96
CA ASP A 223 -7.56 -8.02 12.60
C ASP A 223 -6.93 -6.68 12.20
N LEU A 224 -5.71 -6.41 12.69
CA LEU A 224 -4.90 -5.25 12.28
C LEU A 224 -4.58 -5.30 10.77
N CYS A 225 -4.63 -4.14 10.11
CA CYS A 225 -4.35 -3.99 8.69
C CYS A 225 -3.94 -2.55 8.33
N LEU A 226 -3.41 -2.36 7.11
CA LEU A 226 -3.16 -1.05 6.53
C LEU A 226 -4.34 -0.61 5.65
N ALA A 227 -4.72 0.66 5.76
CA ALA A 227 -5.72 1.29 4.90
C ALA A 227 -5.41 2.76 4.66
N TYR A 228 -6.09 3.36 3.69
CA TYR A 228 -6.00 4.80 3.46
C TYR A 228 -6.74 5.58 4.53
N LEU A 229 -6.08 6.62 5.03
CA LEU A 229 -6.66 7.52 6.02
C LEU A 229 -7.95 8.20 5.50
N GLY A 230 -8.02 8.48 4.20
CA GLY A 230 -9.19 9.03 3.54
C GLY A 230 -10.40 8.09 3.57
N ASP A 231 -10.20 6.78 3.42
CA ASP A 231 -11.28 5.81 3.56
C ASP A 231 -11.78 5.73 5.00
N LEU A 232 -10.87 5.80 5.96
CA LEU A 232 -11.24 5.90 7.38
C LEU A 232 -12.04 7.18 7.66
N VAL A 233 -11.68 8.31 7.07
CA VAL A 233 -12.43 9.58 7.21
C VAL A 233 -13.81 9.50 6.54
N LYS A 234 -13.93 8.85 5.37
CA LYS A 234 -15.23 8.64 4.71
C LYS A 234 -16.17 7.79 5.57
N CYS A 235 -15.66 6.70 6.13
CA CYS A 235 -16.43 5.81 6.99
C CYS A 235 -16.72 6.43 8.37
N HIS A 236 -15.77 7.21 8.89
CA HIS A 236 -15.81 7.79 10.24
C HIS A 236 -15.48 9.29 10.22
N PRO A 237 -16.43 10.16 9.81
CA PRO A 237 -16.21 11.62 9.75
C PRO A 237 -15.79 12.25 11.08
N MET A 238 -16.04 11.58 12.20
CA MET A 238 -15.58 11.99 13.54
C MET A 238 -14.06 12.05 13.70
N LEU A 239 -13.28 11.50 12.77
CA LEU A 239 -11.84 11.67 12.70
C LEU A 239 -11.42 13.10 12.34
N GLY A 240 -12.26 13.86 11.63
CA GLY A 240 -11.89 15.19 11.13
C GLY A 240 -11.45 16.17 12.23
N PRO A 241 -12.20 16.34 13.33
CA PRO A 241 -11.77 17.17 14.45
C PRO A 241 -10.42 16.76 15.07
N LEU A 242 -10.03 15.49 14.97
CA LEU A 242 -8.78 14.96 15.53
C LEU A 242 -7.57 15.20 14.62
N ALA A 243 -7.76 15.70 13.40
CA ALA A 243 -6.67 15.87 12.43
C ALA A 243 -5.63 16.95 12.80
N THR A 244 -5.96 17.79 13.77
CA THR A 244 -5.04 18.80 14.33
C THR A 244 -4.10 18.25 15.41
N LEU A 245 -4.20 16.95 15.72
CA LEU A 245 -3.34 16.25 16.68
C LEU A 245 -1.86 16.53 16.39
N ALA A 246 -1.13 16.92 17.43
CA ALA A 246 0.31 17.17 17.32
C ALA A 246 1.07 15.85 17.17
N ASP A 247 2.20 15.89 16.48
CA ASP A 247 3.09 14.74 16.37
C ASP A 247 3.53 14.25 17.76
N GLY A 248 3.60 12.93 17.94
CA GLY A 248 3.89 12.30 19.22
C GLY A 248 2.74 12.36 20.24
N HIS A 249 1.49 12.50 19.79
CA HIS A 249 0.31 12.49 20.66
C HIS A 249 -0.75 11.46 20.25
N THR A 250 -1.55 11.06 21.24
CA THR A 250 -2.74 10.22 21.10
C THR A 250 -3.96 11.02 21.53
N ALA A 251 -5.01 11.01 20.71
CA ALA A 251 -6.33 11.51 21.05
C ALA A 251 -7.30 10.35 21.29
N PHE A 252 -8.00 10.37 22.42
CA PHE A 252 -9.00 9.37 22.80
C PHE A 252 -10.41 9.84 22.43
N ALA A 253 -11.33 8.89 22.25
CA ALA A 253 -12.72 9.18 21.87
C ALA A 253 -13.50 10.02 22.91
N ASP A 254 -13.03 10.05 24.15
CA ASP A 254 -13.57 10.91 25.23
C ASP A 254 -13.01 12.34 25.20
N GLY A 255 -12.16 12.67 24.23
CA GLY A 255 -11.55 13.99 24.04
C GLY A 255 -10.25 14.21 24.80
N VAL A 256 -9.77 13.23 25.57
CA VAL A 256 -8.46 13.33 26.23
C VAL A 256 -7.35 13.28 25.18
N VAL A 257 -6.33 14.12 25.35
CA VAL A 257 -5.09 14.08 24.54
C VAL A 257 -3.92 13.83 25.47
N ALA A 258 -3.05 12.89 25.09
CA ALA A 258 -1.87 12.53 25.87
C ALA A 258 -0.64 12.33 24.96
N PRO A 259 0.60 12.53 25.46
CA PRO A 259 1.80 12.15 24.73
C PRO A 259 1.87 10.64 24.50
N VAL A 260 2.40 10.23 23.34
CA VAL A 260 2.66 8.82 23.03
C VAL A 260 3.79 8.32 23.91
N SER A 261 3.51 7.29 24.71
CA SER A 261 4.51 6.66 25.58
C SER A 261 5.46 5.73 24.80
N ASP A 262 6.64 5.46 25.33
CA ASP A 262 7.60 4.51 24.71
C ASP A 262 6.99 3.11 24.52
N SER A 263 6.18 2.65 25.48
CA SER A 263 5.45 1.38 25.39
C SER A 263 4.40 1.40 24.26
N GLU A 264 3.83 2.56 23.96
CA GLU A 264 2.89 2.73 22.85
C GLU A 264 3.63 2.74 21.51
N ARG A 265 4.78 3.43 21.41
CA ARG A 265 5.65 3.39 20.23
C ARG A 265 6.08 1.97 19.88
N GLN A 266 6.54 1.21 20.88
CA GLN A 266 6.96 -0.19 20.68
C GLN A 266 5.83 -1.07 20.15
N ARG A 267 4.61 -0.91 20.71
CA ARG A 267 3.43 -1.66 20.24
C ARG A 267 2.99 -1.24 18.84
N SER A 268 3.08 0.05 18.51
CA SER A 268 2.85 0.56 17.15
C SER A 268 3.81 -0.08 16.16
N VAL A 269 5.13 -0.05 16.42
CA VAL A 269 6.15 -0.67 15.56
C VAL A 269 5.87 -2.17 15.35
N GLN A 270 5.56 -2.90 16.41
CA GLN A 270 5.23 -4.32 16.31
C GLN A 270 3.95 -4.57 15.49
N ALA A 271 2.93 -3.74 15.67
CA ALA A 271 1.66 -3.85 14.95
C ALA A 271 1.82 -3.55 13.46
N TRP A 272 2.61 -2.53 13.10
CA TRP A 272 2.97 -2.23 11.72
C TRP A 272 3.74 -3.39 11.07
N SER A 273 4.72 -3.98 11.78
CA SER A 273 5.42 -5.17 11.30
C SER A 273 4.45 -6.33 11.04
N THR A 274 3.45 -6.52 11.91
CA THR A 274 2.46 -7.61 11.75
C THR A 274 1.51 -7.34 10.58
N ALA A 275 1.08 -6.09 10.39
CA ALA A 275 0.17 -5.71 9.31
C ALA A 275 0.85 -5.71 7.91
N THR A 276 2.17 -5.71 7.87
CA THR A 276 2.99 -5.68 6.64
C THR A 276 3.69 -7.00 6.33
N SER A 277 3.64 -7.97 7.25
CA SER A 277 4.12 -9.35 7.04
C SER A 277 3.09 -10.19 6.31
#